data_AF-A0A4Q1B0T4-F1
#
_entry.id   AF-A0A4Q1B0T4-F1
#
_cell.length_a   1.000
_cell.length_b   1.000
_cell.length_c   1.000
_cell.angle_alpha   90.00
_cell.angle_beta   90.00
_cell.angle_gamma   90.00
#
_symmetry.space_group_name_H-M   'P 1'
#
loop_
_entity.id
_entity.type
_entity.pdbx_description
1 polymer ?
#
loop_
_entity_poly.entity_id
_entity_poly.type
_entity_poly.pdbx_seq_one_letter_code
_entity_poly.pdbx_strand_id
1 'polypeptide(L)'
;MRVKQSTRATLENLKYPLRYKRFSKIFKRIKKSDRRFFIKLLKTICKDIENKEMIHFATFSQVNLNQHGLLLLMKNRVILVHSKVKSRRIFYEVIPYNDILDIDFDLGEEAYGHLYMKAKREHLTDKNYKIRLIRNEDLPQIVQFIRNHL
;
A
#
# COMPACT_ATOMS: atom_id res chain seq x y z
N MET A 1 27.44 4.95 -12.69
CA MET A 1 26.16 4.20 -12.74
C MET A 1 25.27 4.64 -11.59
N ARG A 2 24.01 5.04 -11.81
CA ARG A 2 23.08 5.29 -10.68
C ARG A 2 22.73 3.96 -10.01
N VAL A 3 23.04 3.82 -8.72
CA VAL A 3 22.69 2.64 -7.92
C VAL A 3 21.17 2.54 -7.86
N LYS A 4 20.61 1.41 -8.31
CA LYS A 4 19.16 1.19 -8.27
C LYS A 4 18.72 0.92 -6.83
N GLN A 5 17.77 1.70 -6.36
CA GLN A 5 17.25 1.63 -4.99
C GLN A 5 16.32 0.42 -4.79
N SER A 6 16.10 0.04 -3.52
CA SER A 6 15.08 -0.92 -3.13
C SER A 6 13.67 -0.34 -3.36
N THR A 7 12.64 -1.19 -3.34
CA THR A 7 11.26 -0.69 -3.52
C THR A 7 10.85 0.25 -2.40
N ARG A 8 11.18 -0.10 -1.16
CA ARG A 8 10.90 0.73 0.02
C ARG A 8 11.53 2.12 -0.13
N ALA A 9 12.85 2.16 -0.34
CA ALA A 9 13.56 3.44 -0.54
C ALA A 9 13.03 4.22 -1.75
N THR A 10 12.59 3.54 -2.80
CA THR A 10 12.00 4.22 -3.97
C THR A 10 10.68 4.89 -3.60
N LEU A 11 9.75 4.20 -2.92
CA LEU A 11 8.43 4.72 -2.55
C LEU A 11 8.52 5.88 -1.56
N GLU A 12 9.43 5.76 -0.60
CA GLU A 12 9.67 6.74 0.45
C GLU A 12 10.23 8.07 -0.07
N ASN A 13 10.86 8.07 -1.26
CA ASN A 13 11.41 9.27 -1.90
C ASN A 13 10.51 9.82 -3.01
N LEU A 14 9.28 9.31 -3.16
CA LEU A 14 8.33 9.83 -4.15
C LEU A 14 7.58 11.04 -3.64
N LYS A 15 7.36 12.00 -4.55
CA LYS A 15 6.43 13.11 -4.32
C LYS A 15 5.03 12.68 -4.71
N TYR A 16 4.11 12.78 -3.77
CA TYR A 16 2.67 12.53 -3.93
C TYR A 16 1.89 13.86 -3.91
N PRO A 17 0.68 13.92 -4.49
CA PRO A 17 0.00 12.86 -5.24
C PRO A 17 0.57 12.71 -6.66
N LEU A 18 0.46 11.52 -7.25
CA LEU A 18 0.85 11.31 -8.66
C LEU A 18 -0.10 10.38 -9.42
N ARG A 19 -0.16 10.56 -10.75
CA ARG A 19 -0.97 9.69 -11.63
C ARG A 19 -0.45 8.25 -11.63
N TYR A 20 -1.35 7.27 -11.65
CA TYR A 20 -1.02 5.84 -11.72
C TYR A 20 -0.08 5.50 -12.89
N LYS A 21 -0.28 6.12 -14.07
CA LYS A 21 0.62 5.95 -15.23
C LYS A 21 2.07 6.36 -14.95
N ARG A 22 2.30 7.36 -14.10
CA ARG A 22 3.65 7.77 -13.67
C ARG A 22 4.18 6.81 -12.59
N PHE A 23 3.32 6.44 -11.64
CA PHE A 23 3.64 5.50 -10.57
C PHE A 23 4.14 4.15 -11.10
N SER A 24 3.40 3.53 -12.01
CA SER A 24 3.78 2.23 -12.59
C SER A 24 5.12 2.25 -13.34
N LYS A 25 5.51 3.39 -13.90
CA LYS A 25 6.80 3.55 -14.60
C LYS A 25 7.98 3.70 -13.64
N ILE A 26 7.77 4.17 -12.40
CA ILE A 26 8.85 4.36 -11.41
C ILE A 26 9.53 3.03 -11.09
N PHE A 27 8.78 1.92 -11.09
CA PHE A 27 9.31 0.59 -10.79
C PHE A 27 10.38 0.12 -11.80
N LYS A 28 10.51 0.77 -12.96
CA LYS A 28 11.65 0.53 -13.88
C LYS A 28 13.00 0.92 -13.28
N ARG A 29 13.01 1.83 -12.29
CA ARG A 29 14.20 2.36 -11.60
C ARG A 29 14.65 1.52 -10.39
N ILE A 30 13.84 0.55 -9.97
CA ILE A 30 14.11 -0.35 -8.84
C ILE A 30 15.06 -1.49 -9.26
N LYS A 31 15.81 -2.05 -8.30
CA LYS A 31 16.66 -3.24 -8.48
C LYS A 31 15.86 -4.41 -9.09
N LYS A 32 16.48 -5.17 -10.01
CA LYS A 32 15.81 -6.24 -10.79
C LYS A 32 15.19 -7.34 -9.91
N SER A 33 15.80 -7.64 -8.75
CA SER A 33 15.29 -8.61 -7.77
C SER A 33 13.89 -8.24 -7.29
N ASP A 34 13.73 -6.99 -6.82
CA ASP A 34 12.50 -6.51 -6.20
C ASP A 34 11.46 -6.18 -7.28
N ARG A 35 11.92 -5.60 -8.39
CA ARG A 35 11.06 -5.15 -9.50
C ARG A 35 10.14 -6.24 -10.01
N ARG A 36 10.60 -7.50 -10.13
CA ARG A 36 9.77 -8.61 -10.62
C ARG A 36 8.57 -8.87 -9.72
N PHE A 37 8.79 -8.84 -8.41
CA PHE A 37 7.75 -9.02 -7.41
C PHE A 37 6.71 -7.90 -7.50
N PHE A 38 7.13 -6.64 -7.53
CA PHE A 38 6.18 -5.53 -7.56
C PHE A 38 5.48 -5.33 -8.90
N ILE A 39 6.13 -5.59 -10.04
CA ILE A 39 5.44 -5.59 -11.34
C ILE A 39 4.30 -6.59 -11.34
N LYS A 40 4.50 -7.76 -10.73
CA LYS A 40 3.45 -8.77 -10.59
C LYS A 40 2.25 -8.23 -9.79
N LEU A 41 2.49 -7.52 -8.68
CA LEU A 41 1.43 -6.87 -7.89
C LEU A 41 0.72 -5.77 -8.69
N LEU A 42 1.47 -4.90 -9.36
CA LEU A 42 0.91 -3.80 -10.16
C LEU A 42 0.02 -4.28 -11.31
N LYS A 43 0.36 -5.42 -11.94
CA LYS A 43 -0.46 -6.04 -12.97
C LYS A 43 -1.80 -6.56 -12.46
N THR A 44 -1.92 -6.86 -11.17
CA THR A 44 -3.19 -7.27 -10.57
C THR A 44 -4.09 -6.06 -10.36
N ILE A 45 -3.55 -5.00 -9.76
CA ILE A 45 -4.33 -3.81 -9.42
C ILE A 45 -4.66 -2.93 -10.64
N CYS A 46 -3.95 -3.08 -11.76
CA CYS A 46 -4.18 -2.24 -12.93
C CYS A 46 -5.55 -2.44 -13.58
N LYS A 47 -6.28 -3.50 -13.22
CA LYS A 47 -7.65 -3.72 -13.66
C LYS A 47 -8.63 -2.75 -13.00
N ASP A 48 -8.30 -2.31 -11.80
CA ASP A 48 -9.18 -1.56 -10.91
C ASP A 48 -8.66 -0.14 -10.66
N ILE A 49 -7.59 0.28 -11.36
CA ILE A 49 -7.04 1.64 -11.31
C ILE A 49 -6.88 2.15 -12.73
N GLU A 50 -7.63 3.19 -13.10
CA GLU A 50 -7.47 3.83 -14.39
C GLU A 50 -6.14 4.61 -14.45
N ASN A 51 -5.58 4.71 -15.66
CA ASN A 51 -4.30 5.40 -15.88
C ASN A 51 -4.28 6.88 -15.41
N LYS A 52 -5.44 7.53 -15.37
CA LYS A 52 -5.61 8.93 -14.97
C LYS A 52 -5.83 9.11 -13.47
N GLU A 53 -6.15 8.04 -12.74
CA GLU A 53 -6.37 8.12 -11.30
C GLU A 53 -5.10 8.53 -10.55
N MET A 54 -5.33 9.25 -9.44
CA MET A 54 -4.28 9.77 -8.57
C MET A 54 -4.04 8.81 -7.40
N ILE A 55 -2.78 8.47 -7.21
CA ILE A 55 -2.29 7.87 -5.98
C ILE A 55 -1.89 9.01 -5.05
N HIS A 56 -2.60 9.14 -3.94
CA HIS A 56 -2.37 10.16 -2.92
C HIS A 56 -1.23 9.79 -1.99
N PHE A 57 -1.01 8.51 -1.79
CA PHE A 57 0.14 8.00 -1.04
C PHE A 57 0.37 6.54 -1.39
N ALA A 58 1.61 6.07 -1.32
CA ALA A 58 1.90 4.64 -1.40
C ALA A 58 3.12 4.28 -0.56
N THR A 59 3.03 3.16 0.13
CA THR A 59 4.12 2.67 0.97
C THR A 59 4.28 1.16 0.83
N PHE A 60 5.50 0.70 1.08
CA PHE A 60 5.74 -0.71 1.29
C PHE A 60 5.02 -1.14 2.56
N SER A 61 4.34 -2.27 2.53
CA SER A 61 3.68 -2.78 3.72
C SER A 61 3.73 -4.29 3.80
N GLN A 62 3.51 -4.79 5.01
CA GLN A 62 3.40 -6.21 5.29
C GLN A 62 2.09 -6.51 6.00
N VAL A 63 1.36 -7.49 5.48
CA VAL A 63 0.19 -8.08 6.14
C VAL A 63 0.52 -9.52 6.49
N ASN A 64 0.05 -10.00 7.65
CA ASN A 64 0.47 -11.29 8.20
C ASN A 64 2.00 -11.44 8.33
N LEU A 65 2.49 -12.57 8.85
CA LEU A 65 3.94 -12.73 9.12
C LEU A 65 4.82 -12.80 7.86
N ASN A 66 4.26 -13.04 6.67
CA ASN A 66 5.05 -13.34 5.46
C ASN A 66 4.48 -12.79 4.13
N GLN A 67 3.49 -11.90 4.14
CA GLN A 67 2.95 -11.31 2.91
C GLN A 67 3.38 -9.85 2.78
N HIS A 68 4.23 -9.58 1.80
CA HIS A 68 4.76 -8.25 1.53
C HIS A 68 4.04 -7.64 0.34
N GLY A 69 4.01 -6.32 0.26
CA GLY A 69 3.20 -5.67 -0.74
C GLY A 69 3.21 -4.17 -0.64
N LEU A 70 2.09 -3.59 -1.05
CA LEU A 70 1.86 -2.15 -1.07
C LEU A 70 0.54 -1.84 -0.38
N LEU A 71 0.55 -0.73 0.36
CA LEU A 71 -0.65 0.03 0.68
C LEU A 71 -0.66 1.24 -0.24
N LEU A 72 -1.77 1.48 -0.93
CA LEU A 72 -1.99 2.65 -1.77
C LEU A 72 -3.22 3.41 -1.25
N LEU A 73 -3.08 4.70 -1.03
CA LEU A 73 -4.20 5.60 -0.78
C LEU A 73 -4.63 6.23 -2.11
N MET A 74 -5.86 5.95 -2.51
CA MET A 74 -6.50 6.56 -3.68
C MET A 74 -7.47 7.65 -3.21
N LYS A 75 -8.14 8.35 -4.13
CA LYS A 75 -9.10 9.40 -3.78
C LYS A 75 -10.31 8.90 -2.97
N ASN A 76 -10.77 7.67 -3.20
CA ASN A 76 -12.02 7.14 -2.65
C ASN A 76 -11.89 5.76 -1.98
N ARG A 77 -10.70 5.18 -1.96
CA ARG A 77 -10.45 3.82 -1.47
C ARG A 77 -9.00 3.61 -1.05
N VAL A 78 -8.80 2.68 -0.13
CA VAL A 78 -7.50 2.06 0.14
C VAL A 78 -7.35 0.84 -0.76
N ILE A 79 -6.15 0.63 -1.28
CA ILE A 79 -5.79 -0.61 -1.97
C ILE A 79 -4.68 -1.31 -1.21
N LEU A 80 -4.92 -2.58 -0.86
CA LEU A 80 -3.93 -3.48 -0.29
C LEU A 80 -3.60 -4.55 -1.33
N VAL A 81 -2.32 -4.66 -1.70
CA VAL A 81 -1.87 -5.70 -2.63
C VAL A 81 -0.62 -6.38 -2.11
N HIS A 82 -0.72 -7.67 -1.77
CA HIS A 82 0.33 -8.42 -1.08
C HIS A 82 0.51 -9.81 -1.67
N SER A 83 1.71 -10.35 -1.53
CA SER A 83 2.04 -11.73 -1.91
C SER A 83 3.14 -12.26 -1.01
N LYS A 84 3.17 -13.57 -0.79
CA LYS A 84 4.40 -14.23 -0.30
C LYS A 84 5.43 -14.22 -1.42
N VAL A 85 6.72 -14.07 -1.11
CA VAL A 85 7.80 -13.93 -2.12
C VAL A 85 7.84 -15.10 -3.11
N LYS A 86 7.67 -16.33 -2.62
CA LYS A 86 7.69 -17.56 -3.44
C LYS A 86 6.31 -17.99 -3.96
N SER A 87 5.24 -17.25 -3.64
CA SER A 87 3.86 -17.60 -4.01
C SER A 87 3.49 -17.08 -5.39
N ARG A 88 2.74 -17.87 -6.14
CA ARG A 88 2.04 -17.40 -7.34
C ARG A 88 0.75 -16.63 -6.99
N ARG A 89 0.11 -16.94 -5.87
CA ARG A 89 -1.10 -16.26 -5.38
C ARG A 89 -0.80 -14.85 -4.88
N ILE A 90 -1.58 -13.88 -5.37
CA ILE A 90 -1.58 -12.48 -4.97
C ILE A 90 -2.89 -12.24 -4.22
N PHE A 91 -2.80 -11.56 -3.09
CA PHE A 91 -3.93 -11.10 -2.31
C PHE A 91 -4.12 -9.62 -2.64
N TYR A 92 -5.32 -9.27 -3.03
CA TYR A 92 -5.67 -7.95 -3.51
C TYR A 92 -7.03 -7.57 -2.94
N GLU A 93 -7.09 -6.42 -2.29
CA GLU A 93 -8.30 -5.91 -1.66
C GLU A 93 -8.43 -4.41 -1.93
N VAL A 94 -9.65 -4.03 -2.32
CA VAL A 94 -10.09 -2.66 -2.49
C VAL A 94 -11.06 -2.36 -1.37
N ILE A 95 -10.75 -1.36 -0.57
CA ILE A 95 -11.52 -1.00 0.62
C ILE A 95 -11.99 0.44 0.43
N PRO A 96 -13.24 0.65 -0.01
CA PRO A 96 -13.87 1.96 -0.03
C PRO A 96 -13.79 2.63 1.35
N TYR A 97 -13.61 3.95 1.38
CA TYR A 97 -13.48 4.64 2.68
C TYR A 97 -14.74 4.55 3.54
N ASN A 98 -15.93 4.55 2.92
CA ASN A 98 -17.22 4.37 3.61
C ASN A 98 -17.40 2.98 4.25
N ASP A 99 -16.56 2.00 3.90
CA ASP A 99 -16.56 0.68 4.53
C ASP A 99 -15.59 0.58 5.72
N ILE A 100 -14.73 1.58 5.93
CA ILE A 100 -13.80 1.62 7.07
C ILE A 100 -14.58 2.09 8.30
N LEU A 101 -14.60 1.22 9.31
CA LEU A 101 -15.29 1.44 10.59
C LEU A 101 -14.41 2.16 11.60
N ASP A 102 -13.13 1.79 11.61
CA ASP A 102 -12.17 2.30 12.57
C ASP A 102 -10.76 2.24 11.98
N ILE A 103 -9.93 3.20 12.37
CA ILE A 103 -8.54 3.28 11.95
C ILE A 103 -7.67 3.96 13.01
N ASP A 104 -6.59 3.30 13.36
CA ASP A 104 -5.62 3.77 14.33
C ASP A 104 -4.20 3.28 14.01
N PHE A 105 -3.21 3.74 14.76
CA PHE A 105 -1.82 3.35 14.56
C PHE A 105 -1.02 3.24 15.86
N ASP A 106 -0.03 2.35 15.84
CA ASP A 106 1.04 2.32 16.84
C ASP A 106 2.34 2.73 16.18
N LEU A 107 3.06 3.66 16.81
CA LEU A 107 4.45 3.91 16.48
C LEU A 107 5.30 2.73 16.98
N GLY A 108 6.20 2.22 16.15
CA GLY A 108 7.16 1.22 16.59
C GLY A 108 8.36 1.85 17.30
N GLU A 109 9.10 1.04 18.06
CA GLU A 109 10.32 1.48 18.75
C GLU A 109 11.44 1.93 17.77
N GLU A 110 11.44 1.38 16.55
CA GLU A 110 12.35 1.77 15.46
C GLU A 110 11.68 2.75 14.47
N ALA A 111 12.23 2.91 13.27
CA ALA A 111 11.70 3.79 12.23
C ALA A 111 10.32 3.39 11.66
N TYR A 112 9.76 2.25 12.06
CA TYR A 112 8.56 1.68 11.46
C TYR A 112 7.56 1.16 12.49
N GLY A 113 6.28 1.45 12.26
CA GLY A 113 5.17 1.09 13.14
C GLY A 113 4.10 0.25 12.43
N HIS A 114 2.88 0.36 12.94
CA HIS A 114 1.73 -0.44 12.55
C HIS A 114 0.49 0.42 12.34
N LEU A 115 -0.25 0.15 11.28
CA LEU A 115 -1.58 0.67 11.04
C LEU A 115 -2.61 -0.44 11.33
N TYR A 116 -3.63 -0.10 12.11
CA TYR A 116 -4.78 -0.94 12.41
C TYR A 116 -5.99 -0.36 11.71
N MET A 117 -6.71 -1.20 10.98
CA MET A 117 -7.91 -0.78 10.25
C MET A 117 -8.97 -1.85 10.41
N LYS A 118 -10.19 -1.45 10.72
CA LYS A 118 -11.37 -2.31 10.75
C LYS A 118 -12.28 -1.91 9.59
N ALA A 119 -12.69 -2.86 8.75
CA ALA A 119 -13.60 -2.59 7.65
C ALA A 119 -14.75 -3.59 7.59
N LYS A 120 -15.92 -3.11 7.15
CA LYS A 120 -17.09 -3.92 6.83
C LYS A 120 -16.78 -4.88 5.70
N ARG A 121 -17.48 -6.01 5.68
CA ARG A 121 -17.48 -6.95 4.55
C ARG A 121 -18.91 -7.31 4.20
N GLU A 122 -19.21 -7.32 2.92
CA GLU A 122 -20.51 -7.73 2.43
C GLU A 122 -20.80 -9.18 2.85
N HIS A 123 -21.93 -9.39 3.54
CA HIS A 123 -22.41 -10.70 4.02
C HIS A 123 -21.43 -11.49 4.91
N LEU A 124 -20.45 -10.83 5.53
CA LEU A 124 -19.45 -11.46 6.37
C LEU A 124 -19.19 -10.61 7.61
N THR A 125 -18.53 -11.19 8.60
CA THR A 125 -18.05 -10.45 9.75
C THR A 125 -17.02 -9.39 9.31
N ASP A 126 -17.05 -8.25 10.01
CA ASP A 126 -16.02 -7.22 9.90
C ASP A 126 -14.62 -7.83 9.94
N LYS A 127 -13.68 -7.19 9.24
CA LYS A 127 -12.30 -7.64 9.16
C LYS A 127 -11.35 -6.62 9.74
N ASN A 128 -10.48 -7.11 10.61
CA ASN A 128 -9.37 -6.36 11.17
C ASN A 128 -8.11 -6.57 10.33
N TYR A 129 -7.46 -5.48 9.97
CA TYR A 129 -6.19 -5.44 9.27
C TYR A 129 -5.12 -4.91 10.21
N LYS A 130 -4.04 -5.68 10.39
CA LYS A 130 -2.79 -5.18 10.98
C LYS A 130 -1.75 -5.05 9.87
N ILE A 131 -1.47 -3.82 9.46
CA ILE A 131 -0.59 -3.48 8.35
C ILE A 131 0.72 -2.96 8.96
N ARG A 132 1.78 -3.74 8.79
CA ARG A 132 3.08 -3.53 9.44
C ARG A 132 4.08 -2.86 8.51
N LEU A 133 5.14 -2.34 9.12
CA LEU A 133 6.33 -1.80 8.46
C LEU A 133 6.05 -0.52 7.64
N ILE A 134 5.16 0.32 8.16
CA ILE A 134 4.93 1.68 7.65
C ILE A 134 5.82 2.63 8.45
N ARG A 135 6.42 3.63 7.82
CA ARG A 135 7.26 4.59 8.55
C ARG A 135 6.47 5.30 9.62
N ASN A 136 7.07 5.50 10.78
CA ASN A 136 6.45 6.22 11.89
C ASN A 136 5.98 7.62 11.48
N GLU A 137 6.79 8.33 10.68
CA GLU A 137 6.49 9.68 10.20
C GLU A 137 5.26 9.75 9.27
N ASP A 138 4.98 8.67 8.54
CA ASP A 138 3.87 8.62 7.58
C ASP A 138 2.55 8.22 8.26
N LEU A 139 2.59 7.50 9.40
CA LEU A 139 1.41 6.93 10.06
C LEU A 139 0.36 7.98 10.43
N PRO A 140 0.68 9.10 11.12
CA PRO A 140 -0.31 10.12 11.44
C PRO A 140 -0.97 10.71 10.19
N GLN A 141 -0.21 10.92 9.12
CA GLN A 141 -0.72 11.50 7.87
C GLN A 141 -1.63 10.53 7.14
N ILE A 142 -1.30 9.24 7.11
CA ILE A 142 -2.14 8.18 6.54
C ILE A 142 -3.48 8.10 7.28
N VAL A 143 -3.44 8.06 8.62
CA VAL A 143 -4.66 7.96 9.44
C VAL A 143 -5.52 9.20 9.26
N GLN A 144 -4.93 10.40 9.32
CA GLN A 144 -5.68 11.64 9.09
C GLN A 144 -6.28 11.70 7.70
N PHE A 145 -5.53 11.29 6.67
CA PHE A 145 -6.04 11.24 5.30
C PHE A 145 -7.27 10.35 5.20
N ILE A 146 -7.22 9.15 5.76
CA ILE A 146 -8.34 8.21 5.72
C ILE A 146 -9.53 8.77 6.52
N ARG A 147 -9.32 9.29 7.73
CA ARG A 147 -10.38 9.89 8.57
C ARG A 147 -11.11 11.03 7.88
N ASN A 148 -10.41 11.83 7.08
CA ASN A 148 -11.03 12.91 6.31
C ASN A 148 -11.95 12.42 5.17
N HIS A 149 -11.94 11.12 4.85
CA HIS A 149 -12.75 10.52 3.79
C HIS A 149 -13.73 9.45 4.31
N LEU A 150 -13.78 9.22 5.63
CA LEU A 150 -14.84 8.42 6.26
C LEU A 150 -16.15 9.22 6.26
#